data_AF-A0A5N6DRW0-F1
#
_entry.id   AF-A0A5N6DRW0-F1
#
_cell.length_a   1.000
_cell.length_b   1.000
_cell.length_c   1.000
_cell.angle_alpha   90.00
_cell.angle_beta   90.00
_cell.angle_gamma   90.00
#
_symmetry.space_group_name_H-M   'P 1'
#
loop_
_entity.id
_entity.type
_entity.pdbx_description
1 polymer ?
#
loop_
_entity_poly.entity_id
_entity_poly.type
_entity_poly.pdbx_seq_one_letter_code
_entity_poly.pdbx_strand_id
1 'polypeptide(L)'
;MRLLKTRKTEAGNFVVKLFTDEQLRGLPYAILSHTWGPDEATLQNINEPSVSSSMGYKKIEQCCSVARKMGYEYVWIDTCCIDKTSSAELSEAINSMFAWYQEAKAAFIRLQEEILRISEDHSLFAWKSSDTRAGLLAPSPAAFLDSHDIVPCETFDTFSSPLIISGRGIHLDLCFIGLEQVGLGLAVLQCKKLGGEATSVAVFVRDTSLAFKLERFKRVYCDDFRHLDLKRYHTHQYRMTRMCIESGRITRFKSPRGSKEYNNLAPPHIYPDPKMTQSIDWGSPRVEVYLWLLLTRTNLAAALNAVSNGQTPLSWAAENGLENYVNLLLERGATTEVDDKVIDTPLALASKNGHTAIVKLLLDKGASARAAGSSGKAPLVHGSYAGHEDIVRMLIDKGADVNAKGRHGDTPLIHAARGSNWSIANILIEKGIDINTKDHGYGKEID
;
A
#
# COMPACT_ATOMS: atom_id res chain seq x y z
N MET A 1 -21.02 -27.31 12.24
CA MET A 1 -20.23 -26.46 13.17
C MET A 1 -21.11 -25.91 14.28
N ARG A 2 -20.66 -25.83 15.55
CA ARG A 2 -21.40 -25.10 16.61
C ARG A 2 -20.92 -23.65 16.73
N LEU A 3 -21.83 -22.71 16.96
CA LEU A 3 -21.50 -21.33 17.25
C LEU A 3 -22.17 -20.90 18.56
N LEU A 4 -21.45 -20.11 19.35
CA LEU A 4 -21.94 -19.46 20.54
C LEU A 4 -22.70 -18.17 20.18
N LYS A 5 -23.90 -18.00 20.74
CA LYS A 5 -24.63 -16.74 20.64
C LYS A 5 -23.97 -15.70 21.52
N THR A 6 -23.67 -14.54 20.94
CA THR A 6 -22.93 -13.50 21.66
C THR A 6 -23.75 -12.84 22.77
N ARG A 7 -25.08 -12.94 22.77
CA ARG A 7 -25.95 -12.46 23.86
C ARG A 7 -26.41 -13.63 24.72
N LYS A 8 -26.30 -13.47 26.03
CA LYS A 8 -26.84 -14.38 27.03
C LYS A 8 -28.37 -14.37 27.01
N THR A 9 -28.99 -15.43 27.52
CA THR A 9 -30.44 -15.46 27.77
C THR A 9 -30.82 -14.53 28.93
N GLU A 10 -32.12 -14.31 29.13
CA GLU A 10 -32.65 -13.57 30.27
C GLU A 10 -32.23 -14.19 31.63
N ALA A 11 -32.04 -15.51 31.65
CA ALA A 11 -31.52 -16.24 32.80
C ALA A 11 -29.99 -16.16 32.97
N GLY A 12 -29.28 -15.43 32.10
CA GLY A 12 -27.83 -15.22 32.18
C GLY A 12 -26.98 -16.33 31.57
N ASN A 13 -27.59 -17.30 30.86
CA ASN A 13 -26.88 -18.45 30.31
C ASN A 13 -26.36 -18.20 28.90
N PHE A 14 -25.24 -18.83 28.58
CA PHE A 14 -24.70 -18.94 27.23
C PHE A 14 -25.48 -19.97 26.41
N VAL A 15 -25.64 -19.68 25.12
CA VAL A 15 -26.36 -20.56 24.17
C VAL A 15 -25.42 -20.94 23.03
N VAL A 16 -25.08 -22.22 22.95
CA VAL A 16 -24.31 -22.79 21.84
C VAL A 16 -25.27 -23.50 20.89
N LYS A 17 -25.26 -23.14 19.61
CA LYS A 17 -26.18 -23.67 18.59
C LYS A 17 -25.40 -24.39 17.49
N LEU A 18 -25.91 -25.54 17.05
CA LEU A 18 -25.35 -26.30 15.92
C LEU A 18 -25.90 -25.75 14.59
N PHE A 19 -25.01 -25.62 13.61
CA PHE A 19 -25.28 -25.17 12.25
C PHE A 19 -24.78 -26.20 11.23
N THR A 20 -25.58 -26.44 10.19
CA THR A 20 -25.21 -27.21 8.99
C THR A 20 -24.43 -26.33 8.01
N ASP A 21 -23.67 -26.93 7.09
CA ASP A 21 -22.85 -26.20 6.12
C ASP A 21 -23.66 -25.22 5.25
N GLU A 22 -24.89 -25.58 4.85
CA GLU A 22 -25.77 -24.68 4.11
C GLU A 22 -26.17 -23.44 4.91
N GLN A 23 -26.39 -23.59 6.23
CA GLN A 23 -26.73 -22.48 7.13
C GLN A 23 -25.53 -21.58 7.41
N LEU A 24 -24.31 -22.11 7.29
CA LEU A 24 -23.08 -21.32 7.45
C LEU A 24 -22.81 -20.45 6.22
N ARG A 25 -23.22 -20.88 5.02
CA ARG A 25 -23.06 -20.09 3.79
C ARG A 25 -23.83 -18.77 3.90
N GLY A 26 -23.09 -17.68 4.11
CA GLY A 26 -23.62 -16.32 4.17
C GLY A 26 -23.89 -15.79 5.59
N LEU A 27 -23.87 -16.65 6.61
CA LEU A 27 -24.00 -16.24 8.01
C LEU A 27 -22.73 -15.52 8.47
N PRO A 28 -22.78 -14.24 8.87
CA PRO A 28 -21.63 -13.56 9.44
C PRO A 28 -21.40 -14.08 10.87
N TYR A 29 -20.28 -14.77 11.08
CA TYR A 29 -19.81 -15.16 12.41
C TYR A 29 -18.33 -14.81 12.57
N ALA A 30 -17.94 -14.53 13.81
CA ALA A 30 -16.55 -14.35 14.22
C ALA A 30 -15.98 -15.69 14.69
N ILE A 31 -14.70 -15.94 14.46
CA ILE A 31 -13.96 -17.06 15.08
C ILE A 31 -13.03 -16.47 16.15
N LEU A 32 -12.87 -17.10 17.32
CA LEU A 32 -11.87 -16.77 18.35
C LEU A 32 -11.27 -18.07 18.93
N SER A 33 -9.97 -18.30 18.80
CA SER A 33 -9.26 -19.49 19.33
C SER A 33 -8.07 -19.07 20.20
N HIS A 34 -8.00 -19.52 21.46
CA HIS A 34 -6.95 -19.14 22.43
C HIS A 34 -6.26 -20.38 23.03
N THR A 35 -5.06 -20.23 23.57
CA THR A 35 -4.51 -21.17 24.56
C THR A 35 -5.23 -21.03 25.89
N TRP A 36 -6.00 -22.05 26.28
CA TRP A 36 -6.73 -22.05 27.55
C TRP A 36 -5.85 -22.62 28.65
N GLY A 37 -5.77 -21.89 29.77
CA GLY A 37 -5.12 -22.38 30.98
C GLY A 37 -5.99 -23.43 31.70
N PRO A 38 -5.62 -23.84 32.91
CA PRO A 38 -6.36 -24.84 33.67
C PRO A 38 -7.81 -24.43 34.03
N ASP A 39 -8.13 -23.13 34.00
CA ASP A 39 -9.45 -22.57 34.33
C ASP A 39 -10.40 -22.47 33.13
N GLU A 40 -10.33 -23.45 32.21
CA GLU A 40 -11.09 -23.46 30.97
C GLU A 40 -12.60 -23.73 31.18
N ALA A 41 -13.47 -22.95 30.52
CA ALA A 41 -14.92 -23.15 30.53
C ALA A 41 -15.37 -23.87 29.24
N THR A 42 -15.66 -25.16 29.35
CA THR A 42 -15.95 -26.06 28.23
C THR A 42 -17.43 -26.03 27.83
N LEU A 43 -17.75 -26.64 26.68
CA LEU A 43 -19.12 -26.81 26.22
C LEU A 43 -20.06 -27.40 27.29
N GLN A 44 -19.54 -28.31 28.12
CA GLN A 44 -20.32 -29.02 29.15
C GLN A 44 -20.58 -28.16 30.38
N ASN A 45 -19.59 -27.39 30.83
CA ASN A 45 -19.62 -26.73 32.13
C ASN A 45 -19.83 -25.20 32.04
N ILE A 46 -19.90 -24.63 30.83
CA ILE A 46 -19.98 -23.18 30.62
C ILE A 46 -21.14 -22.51 31.36
N ASN A 47 -22.23 -23.21 31.67
CA ASN A 47 -23.37 -22.66 32.42
C ASN A 47 -23.43 -23.12 33.89
N GLU A 48 -22.42 -23.84 34.37
CA GLU A 48 -22.35 -24.27 35.77
C GLU A 48 -21.95 -23.09 36.68
N PRO A 49 -22.59 -22.95 37.87
CA PRO A 49 -22.26 -21.86 38.79
C PRO A 49 -20.80 -21.85 39.25
N SER A 50 -20.19 -23.03 39.38
CA SER A 50 -18.78 -23.25 39.75
C SER A 50 -17.79 -22.61 38.77
N VAL A 51 -18.18 -22.47 37.50
CA VAL A 51 -17.33 -21.96 36.41
C VAL A 51 -17.53 -20.47 36.19
N SER A 52 -18.66 -19.91 36.62
CA SER A 52 -19.01 -18.49 36.41
C SER A 52 -18.01 -17.47 36.97
N SER A 53 -17.25 -17.85 38.00
CA SER A 53 -16.20 -17.02 38.62
C SER A 53 -14.82 -17.22 37.99
N SER A 54 -14.65 -18.20 37.11
CA SER A 54 -13.36 -18.59 36.53
C SER A 54 -12.84 -17.55 35.53
N MET A 55 -11.52 -17.55 35.34
CA MET A 55 -10.90 -16.69 34.33
C MET A 55 -11.35 -17.07 32.91
N GLY A 56 -11.51 -18.37 32.62
CA GLY A 56 -12.01 -18.85 31.32
C GLY A 56 -13.42 -18.38 31.01
N TYR A 57 -14.32 -18.34 31.99
CA TYR A 57 -15.69 -17.84 31.79
C TYR A 57 -15.71 -16.34 31.45
N LYS A 58 -14.96 -15.53 32.21
CA LYS A 58 -14.85 -14.09 31.95
C LYS A 58 -14.28 -13.79 30.56
N LYS A 59 -13.30 -14.59 30.11
CA LYS A 59 -12.76 -14.54 28.74
C LYS A 59 -13.85 -14.75 27.69
N ILE A 60 -14.71 -15.76 27.87
CA ILE A 60 -15.82 -16.03 26.94
C ILE A 60 -16.81 -14.85 26.87
N GLU A 61 -17.15 -14.24 28.02
CA GLU A 61 -18.01 -13.05 28.04
C GLU A 61 -17.41 -11.88 27.24
N GLN A 62 -16.09 -11.69 27.35
CA GLN A 62 -15.38 -10.64 26.64
C GLN A 62 -15.29 -10.93 25.14
N CYS A 63 -15.05 -12.18 24.72
CA CYS A 63 -15.15 -12.60 23.31
C CYS A 63 -16.48 -12.17 22.71
N CYS A 64 -17.56 -12.52 23.40
CA CYS A 64 -18.92 -12.21 22.99
C CYS A 64 -19.15 -10.70 22.91
N SER A 65 -18.60 -9.92 23.84
CA SER A 65 -18.70 -8.46 23.83
C SER A 65 -18.02 -7.82 22.61
N VAL A 66 -16.83 -8.30 22.23
CA VAL A 66 -16.11 -7.83 21.03
C VAL A 66 -16.90 -8.15 19.77
N ALA A 67 -17.33 -9.40 19.61
CA ALA A 67 -18.13 -9.83 18.46
C ALA A 67 -19.40 -8.98 18.29
N ARG A 68 -20.11 -8.65 19.39
CA ARG A 68 -21.28 -7.75 19.36
C ARG A 68 -20.95 -6.34 18.89
N LYS A 69 -19.85 -5.76 19.36
CA LYS A 69 -19.43 -4.41 18.95
C LYS A 69 -19.13 -4.33 17.45
N MET A 70 -18.71 -5.44 16.87
CA MET A 70 -18.45 -5.57 15.43
C MET A 70 -19.69 -5.99 14.61
N GLY A 71 -20.85 -6.10 15.24
CA GLY A 71 -22.11 -6.44 14.58
C GLY A 71 -22.37 -7.93 14.37
N TYR A 72 -21.57 -8.82 14.96
CA TYR A 72 -21.78 -10.27 14.85
C TYR A 72 -22.74 -10.80 15.91
N GLU A 73 -23.75 -11.57 15.46
CA GLU A 73 -24.65 -12.28 16.37
C GLU A 73 -24.01 -13.54 16.98
N TYR A 74 -23.16 -14.20 16.19
CA TYR A 74 -22.56 -15.49 16.52
C TYR A 74 -21.04 -15.44 16.54
N VAL A 75 -20.46 -16.26 17.40
CA VAL A 75 -19.02 -16.42 17.56
C VAL A 75 -18.67 -17.89 17.73
N TRP A 76 -17.60 -18.35 17.09
CA TRP A 76 -17.01 -19.64 17.34
C TRP A 76 -15.89 -19.50 18.36
N ILE A 77 -15.93 -20.32 19.41
CA ILE A 77 -14.87 -20.38 20.42
C ILE A 77 -14.55 -21.85 20.66
N ASP A 78 -13.32 -22.26 20.36
CA ASP A 78 -12.85 -23.65 20.46
C ASP A 78 -13.22 -24.34 21.78
N THR A 79 -13.06 -23.65 22.91
CA THR A 79 -13.33 -24.21 24.24
C THR A 79 -14.77 -24.67 24.44
N CYS A 80 -15.74 -23.90 23.95
CA CYS A 80 -17.15 -24.10 24.24
C CYS A 80 -18.00 -24.40 23.00
N CYS A 81 -17.40 -24.44 21.81
CA CYS A 81 -18.06 -24.86 20.58
C CYS A 81 -17.66 -26.28 20.15
N ILE A 82 -16.56 -26.82 20.69
CA ILE A 82 -16.11 -28.19 20.44
C ILE A 82 -16.46 -29.06 21.65
N ASP A 83 -17.03 -30.23 21.39
CA ASP A 83 -17.13 -31.29 22.39
C ASP A 83 -15.78 -31.99 22.54
N LYS A 84 -14.98 -31.55 23.52
CA LYS A 84 -13.67 -32.14 23.81
C LYS A 84 -13.74 -33.56 24.38
N THR A 85 -14.91 -34.04 24.80
CA THR A 85 -15.08 -35.42 25.28
C THR A 85 -15.21 -36.41 24.11
N SER A 86 -15.52 -35.91 22.91
CA SER A 86 -15.61 -36.70 21.67
C SER A 86 -14.31 -36.63 20.89
N SER A 87 -13.56 -37.73 20.86
CA SER A 87 -12.32 -37.83 20.07
C SER A 87 -12.56 -37.67 18.56
N ALA A 88 -13.72 -38.11 18.08
CA ALA A 88 -14.13 -37.95 16.68
C ALA A 88 -14.35 -36.47 16.33
N GLU A 89 -15.08 -35.74 17.17
CA GLU A 89 -15.37 -34.32 16.94
C GLU A 89 -14.12 -33.45 17.08
N LEU A 90 -13.25 -33.78 18.03
CA LEU A 90 -11.97 -33.10 18.19
C LEU A 90 -11.10 -33.24 16.92
N SER A 91 -11.02 -34.45 16.37
CA SER A 91 -10.28 -34.73 15.13
C SER A 91 -10.89 -34.01 13.92
N GLU A 92 -12.22 -34.04 13.79
CA GLU A 92 -12.94 -33.36 12.72
C GLU A 92 -12.76 -31.84 12.79
N ALA A 93 -12.85 -31.27 13.98
CA ALA A 93 -12.65 -29.84 14.22
C ALA A 93 -11.22 -29.39 13.88
N ILE A 94 -10.20 -30.19 14.23
CA ILE A 94 -8.80 -29.91 13.88
C ILE A 94 -8.61 -29.90 12.35
N ASN A 95 -9.15 -30.89 11.64
CA ASN A 95 -8.98 -31.02 10.20
C ASN A 95 -9.79 -29.98 9.40
N SER A 96 -10.95 -29.57 9.92
CA SER A 96 -11.86 -28.62 9.25
C SER A 96 -11.58 -27.16 9.57
N MET A 97 -10.77 -26.89 10.60
CA MET A 97 -10.48 -25.55 11.10
C MET A 97 -9.98 -24.60 10.00
N PHE A 98 -9.08 -25.10 9.14
CA PHE A 98 -8.50 -24.32 8.04
C PHE A 98 -9.54 -23.87 7.01
N ALA A 99 -10.52 -24.73 6.70
CA ALA A 99 -11.61 -24.39 5.79
C ALA A 99 -12.55 -23.34 6.42
N TRP A 100 -12.91 -23.52 7.70
CA TRP A 100 -13.75 -22.55 8.41
C TRP A 100 -13.12 -21.17 8.53
N TYR A 101 -11.79 -21.08 8.63
CA TYR A 101 -11.07 -19.80 8.59
C TYR A 101 -11.17 -19.08 7.24
N GLN A 102 -11.20 -19.82 6.12
CA GLN A 102 -11.30 -19.23 4.79
C GLN A 102 -12.73 -18.77 4.46
N GLU A 103 -13.74 -19.48 4.96
CA GLU A 103 -15.15 -19.22 4.67
C GLU A 103 -15.78 -18.15 5.58
N ALA A 104 -15.19 -17.88 6.74
CA ALA A 104 -15.69 -16.87 7.66
C ALA A 104 -15.56 -15.45 7.07
N LYS A 105 -16.64 -14.67 7.14
CA LYS A 105 -16.65 -13.23 6.77
C LYS A 105 -15.65 -12.42 7.60
N ALA A 106 -15.39 -12.83 8.85
CA ALA A 106 -14.28 -12.35 9.65
C ALA A 106 -13.78 -13.48 10.57
N ALA A 107 -12.53 -13.87 10.40
CA ALA A 107 -11.86 -14.79 11.32
C ALA A 107 -10.94 -14.01 12.25
N PHE A 108 -11.23 -13.99 13.55
CA PHE A 108 -10.25 -13.57 14.55
C PHE A 108 -9.51 -14.83 15.00
N ILE A 109 -8.45 -15.19 14.28
CA ILE A 109 -7.47 -16.08 14.91
C ILE A 109 -6.94 -15.29 16.10
N ARG A 110 -7.21 -15.78 17.30
CA ARG A 110 -6.74 -15.14 18.53
C ARG A 110 -5.27 -15.50 18.72
N LEU A 111 -4.43 -14.82 17.96
CA LEU A 111 -3.12 -14.42 18.43
C LEU A 111 -3.28 -12.96 18.88
N GLN A 112 -2.99 -12.68 20.14
CA GLN A 112 -2.76 -11.34 20.71
C GLN A 112 -3.89 -10.37 21.08
N GLU A 113 -5.15 -10.50 20.62
CA GLU A 113 -6.16 -9.47 21.01
C GLU A 113 -6.71 -9.60 22.44
N GLU A 114 -6.64 -10.78 23.07
CA GLU A 114 -6.98 -10.93 24.51
C GLU A 114 -5.80 -10.64 25.44
N ILE A 115 -4.57 -10.81 24.92
CA ILE A 115 -3.33 -10.33 25.54
C ILE A 115 -3.44 -8.81 25.78
N LEU A 116 -4.06 -8.08 24.85
CA LEU A 116 -4.33 -6.65 25.01
C LEU A 116 -5.36 -6.25 26.08
N ARG A 117 -6.16 -7.18 26.61
CA ARG A 117 -7.27 -6.86 27.51
C ARG A 117 -7.29 -7.61 28.85
N ILE A 118 -6.57 -8.72 29.00
CA ILE A 118 -6.74 -9.63 30.17
C ILE A 118 -5.41 -10.08 30.80
N SER A 119 -4.27 -9.88 30.17
CA SER A 119 -2.98 -10.16 30.82
C SER A 119 -2.07 -8.96 30.69
N GLU A 120 -1.27 -8.66 31.72
CA GLU A 120 -0.18 -7.66 31.69
C GLU A 120 0.95 -8.02 30.71
N ASP A 121 0.69 -8.90 29.74
CA ASP A 121 1.60 -9.18 28.65
C ASP A 121 1.26 -8.20 27.53
N HIS A 122 2.00 -7.10 27.45
CA HIS A 122 1.75 -6.05 26.45
C HIS A 122 2.48 -6.29 25.12
N SER A 123 3.01 -7.50 24.95
CA SER A 123 3.85 -7.92 23.84
C SER A 123 3.07 -8.06 22.54
N LEU A 124 2.58 -6.96 21.96
CA LEU A 124 1.99 -6.94 20.60
C LEU A 124 3.04 -7.16 19.51
N PHE A 125 4.31 -6.96 19.84
CA PHE A 125 5.41 -6.87 18.88
C PHE A 125 6.48 -7.89 19.20
N ALA A 126 6.72 -8.81 18.28
CA ALA A 126 7.87 -9.69 18.35
C ALA A 126 9.13 -8.88 18.09
N TRP A 127 9.84 -8.39 19.10
CA TRP A 127 10.98 -7.52 18.82
C TRP A 127 12.23 -8.30 18.41
N LYS A 128 12.51 -9.40 19.13
CA LYS A 128 13.77 -10.14 19.01
C LYS A 128 13.51 -11.60 18.66
N SER A 129 13.39 -11.92 17.37
CA SER A 129 13.25 -13.31 16.93
C SER A 129 14.51 -13.78 16.22
N SER A 130 15.11 -14.88 16.70
CA SER A 130 16.15 -15.60 15.95
C SER A 130 15.59 -16.30 14.71
N ASP A 131 14.26 -16.45 14.64
CA ASP A 131 13.56 -17.01 13.49
C ASP A 131 13.26 -15.92 12.45
N THR A 132 13.53 -16.24 11.19
CA THR A 132 13.16 -15.37 10.07
C THR A 132 11.68 -15.50 9.71
N ARG A 133 10.95 -16.48 10.24
CA ARG A 133 9.50 -16.63 10.06
C ARG A 133 8.78 -15.68 11.04
N ALA A 134 8.49 -14.43 10.68
CA ALA A 134 7.64 -13.60 11.55
C ALA A 134 6.74 -12.62 10.79
N GLY A 135 5.52 -12.44 11.32
CA GLY A 135 4.65 -11.30 11.03
C GLY A 135 4.89 -10.15 12.01
N LEU A 136 3.92 -9.25 12.15
CA LEU A 136 3.89 -8.29 13.28
C LEU A 136 3.88 -9.03 14.64
N LEU A 137 3.22 -10.19 14.66
CA LEU A 137 3.06 -11.11 15.79
C LEU A 137 4.21 -12.12 15.86
N ALA A 138 4.62 -12.52 17.06
CA ALA A 138 5.79 -13.37 17.25
C ALA A 138 5.52 -14.83 16.88
N PRO A 139 6.49 -15.51 16.25
CA PRO A 139 6.40 -16.94 15.97
C PRO A 139 6.70 -17.81 17.20
N SER A 140 7.22 -17.23 18.29
CA SER A 140 7.59 -17.97 19.51
C SER A 140 7.57 -17.08 20.78
N PRO A 141 7.33 -17.67 21.97
CA PRO A 141 7.37 -16.95 23.25
C PRO A 141 8.70 -16.23 23.53
N ALA A 142 9.82 -16.80 23.08
CA ALA A 142 11.15 -16.20 23.25
C ALA A 142 11.29 -14.85 22.53
N ALA A 143 10.52 -14.61 21.46
CA ALA A 143 10.52 -13.35 20.75
C ALA A 143 9.76 -12.23 21.46
N PHE A 144 9.12 -12.55 22.59
CA PHE A 144 8.47 -11.60 23.49
C PHE A 144 9.27 -11.29 24.77
N LEU A 145 10.41 -11.97 24.98
CA LEU A 145 11.18 -11.88 26.22
C LEU A 145 11.58 -10.45 26.60
N ASP A 146 11.73 -9.57 25.60
CA ASP A 146 12.11 -8.16 25.75
C ASP A 146 10.97 -7.18 25.37
N SER A 147 9.77 -7.66 25.01
CA SER A 147 8.65 -6.81 24.53
C SER A 147 7.54 -6.54 25.57
N HIS A 148 7.56 -7.28 26.68
CA HIS A 148 6.59 -7.22 27.78
C HIS A 148 6.39 -5.81 28.36
N ASP A 149 7.41 -4.96 28.26
CA ASP A 149 7.36 -3.60 28.78
C ASP A 149 6.75 -2.58 27.79
N ILE A 150 6.42 -2.91 26.54
CA ILE A 150 5.99 -1.91 25.55
C ILE A 150 4.48 -2.00 25.30
N VAL A 151 3.74 -0.98 25.73
CA VAL A 151 2.28 -0.92 25.62
C VAL A 151 1.86 0.15 24.59
N PRO A 152 0.81 -0.05 23.77
CA PRO A 152 0.28 1.01 22.92
C PRO A 152 -0.16 2.24 23.72
N CYS A 153 0.01 3.44 23.14
CA CYS A 153 -0.55 4.69 23.68
C CYS A 153 -1.72 5.16 22.80
N GLU A 154 -2.76 5.75 23.41
CA GLU A 154 -3.81 6.45 22.65
C GLU A 154 -3.19 7.59 21.83
N THR A 155 -3.46 7.59 20.53
CA THR A 155 -2.95 8.57 19.57
C THR A 155 -3.93 9.74 19.42
N PHE A 156 -3.40 10.96 19.34
CA PHE A 156 -4.12 12.05 18.66
C PHE A 156 -4.46 11.57 17.23
N ASP A 157 -5.67 11.86 16.78
CA ASP A 157 -6.28 11.45 15.51
C ASP A 157 -6.67 9.96 15.40
N THR A 158 -7.81 9.66 16.03
CA THR A 158 -8.84 8.66 15.68
C THR A 158 -8.41 7.42 14.89
N PHE A 159 -8.26 6.30 15.60
CA PHE A 159 -8.50 4.96 15.06
C PHE A 159 -9.68 4.29 15.76
N SER A 160 -10.83 4.31 15.08
CA SER A 160 -12.01 3.48 15.40
C SER A 160 -12.03 2.16 14.61
N SER A 161 -11.04 1.92 13.73
CA SER A 161 -10.96 0.68 12.94
C SER A 161 -10.23 -0.41 13.73
N PRO A 162 -10.83 -1.59 13.90
CA PRO A 162 -10.21 -2.72 14.57
C PRO A 162 -9.01 -3.22 13.75
N LEU A 163 -8.01 -3.78 14.43
CA LEU A 163 -6.96 -4.56 13.79
C LEU A 163 -7.62 -5.81 13.15
N ILE A 164 -7.28 -6.11 11.89
CA ILE A 164 -7.87 -7.24 11.17
C ILE A 164 -6.75 -8.18 10.74
N ILE A 165 -6.84 -9.45 11.12
CA ILE A 165 -5.92 -10.49 10.64
C ILE A 165 -6.61 -11.25 9.50
N SER A 166 -5.88 -11.48 8.41
CA SER A 166 -6.37 -12.22 7.24
C SER A 166 -5.31 -13.23 6.77
N GLY A 167 -5.67 -14.14 5.88
CA GLY A 167 -4.70 -15.04 5.24
C GLY A 167 -3.60 -14.33 4.43
N ARG A 168 -3.74 -13.03 4.18
CA ARG A 168 -2.71 -12.21 3.50
C ARG A 168 -1.73 -11.54 4.46
N GLY A 169 -2.09 -11.40 5.74
CA GLY A 169 -1.35 -10.61 6.71
C GLY A 169 -2.27 -9.82 7.64
N ILE A 170 -1.66 -8.88 8.36
CA ILE A 170 -2.28 -8.10 9.42
C ILE A 170 -2.55 -6.69 8.89
N HIS A 171 -3.81 -6.28 8.98
CA HIS A 171 -4.29 -4.98 8.54
C HIS A 171 -4.38 -4.05 9.73
N LEU A 172 -3.67 -2.93 9.64
CA LEU A 172 -3.62 -1.89 10.64
C LEU A 172 -3.28 -0.56 9.99
N ASP A 173 -3.72 0.52 10.62
CA ASP A 173 -3.50 1.85 10.10
C ASP A 173 -2.37 2.49 10.91
N LEU A 174 -1.26 2.77 10.23
CA LEU A 174 -0.03 3.28 10.84
C LEU A 174 0.48 4.51 10.12
N CYS A 175 1.19 5.35 10.88
CA CYS A 175 2.01 6.40 10.30
C CYS A 175 3.15 5.74 9.52
N PHE A 176 3.23 6.01 8.21
CA PHE A 176 4.30 5.57 7.35
C PHE A 176 5.29 6.71 7.08
N ILE A 177 6.58 6.38 7.12
CA ILE A 177 7.67 7.29 6.75
C ILE A 177 8.57 6.58 5.74
N GLY A 178 8.73 7.13 4.55
CA GLY A 178 9.66 6.60 3.55
C GLY A 178 11.14 6.90 3.88
N LEU A 179 12.07 5.96 3.66
CA LEU A 179 13.51 6.10 3.75
C LEU A 179 14.20 5.97 2.38
N GLU A 180 15.36 6.59 2.17
CA GLU A 180 16.09 6.65 0.87
C GLU A 180 16.23 5.35 0.03
N GLN A 181 16.02 4.16 0.59
CA GLN A 181 15.94 2.94 -0.21
C GLN A 181 14.51 2.73 -0.72
N VAL A 182 14.35 2.66 -2.05
CA VAL A 182 13.04 2.44 -2.70
C VAL A 182 12.30 1.27 -2.05
N GLY A 183 11.05 1.54 -1.66
CA GLY A 183 10.16 0.60 -0.99
C GLY A 183 10.43 0.39 0.51
N LEU A 184 11.53 0.88 1.08
CA LEU A 184 11.84 0.71 2.51
C LEU A 184 11.31 1.90 3.32
N GLY A 185 10.49 1.64 4.33
CA GLY A 185 10.02 2.69 5.24
C GLY A 185 9.96 2.25 6.69
N LEU A 186 9.55 3.21 7.52
CA LEU A 186 9.24 3.04 8.92
C LEU A 186 7.72 3.08 9.08
N ALA A 187 7.15 2.03 9.66
CA ALA A 187 5.81 2.07 10.20
C ALA A 187 5.91 2.47 11.68
N VAL A 188 5.41 3.65 12.01
CA VAL A 188 5.51 4.26 13.34
C VAL A 188 4.33 3.82 14.19
N LEU A 189 4.67 3.26 15.33
CA LEU A 189 3.77 2.79 16.37
C LEU A 189 3.91 3.72 17.57
N GLN A 190 2.80 4.27 18.04
CA GLN A 190 2.79 4.96 19.33
C GLN A 190 2.71 3.93 20.45
N CYS A 191 3.74 3.91 21.29
CA CYS A 191 3.76 3.06 22.46
C CYS A 191 4.32 3.81 23.67
N LYS A 192 4.44 3.15 24.80
CA LYS A 192 5.20 3.61 25.96
C LYS A 192 5.77 2.39 26.63
N LYS A 193 6.84 2.60 27.39
CA LYS A 193 7.21 1.62 28.40
C LYS A 193 6.09 1.53 29.44
N LEU A 194 5.79 0.36 30.00
CA LEU A 194 4.84 0.20 31.10
C LEU A 194 5.28 1.13 32.25
N GLY A 195 4.41 2.07 32.64
CA GLY A 195 4.73 3.11 33.63
C GLY A 195 5.67 4.24 33.17
N GLY A 196 6.08 4.26 31.90
CA GLY A 196 6.95 5.29 31.31
C GLY A 196 6.20 6.32 30.44
N GLU A 197 6.95 7.30 29.94
CA GLU A 197 6.43 8.32 29.01
C GLU A 197 6.08 7.72 27.63
N ALA A 198 5.14 8.36 26.93
CA ALA A 198 4.81 8.03 25.55
C ALA A 198 6.06 8.15 24.65
N THR A 199 6.41 7.06 23.99
CA THR A 199 7.53 6.99 23.04
C THR A 199 7.04 6.40 21.73
N SER A 200 7.40 7.01 20.62
CA SER A 200 7.11 6.40 19.33
C SER A 200 8.20 5.38 19.00
N VAL A 201 7.81 4.16 18.68
CA VAL A 201 8.71 3.13 18.17
C VAL A 201 8.40 2.90 16.70
N ALA A 202 9.42 2.75 15.88
CA ALA A 202 9.25 2.46 14.47
C ALA A 202 9.72 1.04 14.12
N VAL A 203 8.94 0.34 13.29
CA VAL A 203 9.36 -0.92 12.68
C VAL A 203 9.72 -0.70 11.21
N PHE A 204 10.77 -1.37 10.76
CA PHE A 204 11.09 -1.38 9.34
C PHE A 204 10.12 -2.25 8.58
N VAL A 205 9.55 -1.67 7.54
CA VAL A 205 8.68 -2.36 6.60
C VAL A 205 9.16 -2.08 5.19
N ARG A 206 8.98 -3.06 4.31
CA ARG A 206 9.23 -2.93 2.88
C ARG A 206 7.91 -3.06 2.15
N ASP A 207 7.56 -2.04 1.39
CA ASP A 207 6.43 -2.08 0.46
C ASP A 207 6.66 -3.21 -0.55
N THR A 208 5.72 -4.13 -0.61
CA THR A 208 5.66 -5.23 -1.57
C THR A 208 4.49 -5.06 -2.54
N SER A 209 3.74 -3.96 -2.41
CA SER A 209 2.70 -3.65 -3.38
C SER A 209 3.32 -3.37 -4.74
N LEU A 210 2.69 -3.92 -5.78
CA LEU A 210 3.01 -3.52 -7.14
C LEU A 210 2.63 -2.04 -7.30
N ALA A 211 3.46 -1.31 -8.04
CA ALA A 211 3.25 0.11 -8.32
C ALA A 211 3.12 1.01 -7.07
N PHE A 212 3.84 0.71 -5.98
CA PHE A 212 3.98 1.59 -4.80
C PHE A 212 2.65 2.11 -4.21
N LYS A 213 1.63 1.26 -4.18
CA LYS A 213 0.31 1.59 -3.63
C LYS A 213 0.34 1.84 -2.13
N LEU A 214 1.41 1.42 -1.44
CA LEU A 214 1.55 1.52 0.01
C LEU A 214 0.43 0.78 0.75
N GLU A 215 0.03 -0.38 0.22
CA GLU A 215 -1.05 -1.20 0.79
C GLU A 215 -0.53 -2.51 1.40
N ARG A 216 0.52 -3.10 0.81
CA ARG A 216 1.07 -4.40 1.20
C ARG A 216 2.52 -4.24 1.59
N PHE A 217 2.87 -4.73 2.78
CA PHE A 217 4.19 -4.56 3.32
C PHE A 217 4.71 -5.88 3.87
N LYS A 218 6.02 -6.09 3.79
CA LYS A 218 6.71 -7.11 4.59
C LYS A 218 7.49 -6.45 5.69
N ARG A 219 7.46 -7.05 6.89
CA ARG A 219 8.38 -6.66 7.94
C ARG A 219 9.81 -6.95 7.51
N VAL A 220 10.71 -6.07 7.91
CA VAL A 220 12.15 -6.19 7.67
C VAL A 220 12.85 -6.38 9.02
N TYR A 221 13.79 -7.32 9.09
CA TYR A 221 14.44 -7.69 10.35
C TYR A 221 15.45 -6.61 10.76
N CYS A 222 15.42 -6.23 12.04
CA CYS A 222 16.33 -5.28 12.67
C CYS A 222 16.67 -5.77 14.09
N ASP A 223 17.94 -5.65 14.49
CA ASP A 223 18.43 -6.20 15.76
C ASP A 223 18.00 -5.38 17.01
N ASP A 224 17.75 -4.06 16.87
CA ASP A 224 17.57 -3.13 18.01
C ASP A 224 16.38 -2.16 17.86
N PHE A 225 15.69 -1.87 18.97
CA PHE A 225 14.55 -0.94 19.03
C PHE A 225 14.92 0.43 18.46
N ARG A 226 14.05 0.97 17.60
CA ARG A 226 14.22 2.32 17.06
C ARG A 226 13.22 3.26 17.71
N HIS A 227 13.70 4.02 18.68
CA HIS A 227 12.97 5.15 19.23
C HIS A 227 12.92 6.27 18.20
N LEU A 228 11.74 6.85 18.03
CA LEU A 228 11.51 7.95 17.11
C LEU A 228 10.94 9.13 17.90
N ASP A 229 11.66 10.25 17.89
CA ASP A 229 11.13 11.50 18.42
C ASP A 229 10.32 12.20 17.32
N LEU A 230 9.00 11.96 17.31
CA LEU A 230 8.10 12.56 16.33
C LEU A 230 8.03 14.10 16.40
N LYS A 231 8.47 14.73 17.49
CA LYS A 231 8.53 16.20 17.57
C LYS A 231 9.52 16.80 16.57
N ARG A 232 10.46 15.99 16.07
CA ARG A 232 11.41 16.36 15.02
C ARG A 232 10.82 16.28 13.61
N TYR A 233 9.57 15.83 13.48
CA TYR A 233 8.91 15.59 12.21
C TYR A 233 7.68 16.48 12.04
N HIS A 234 7.54 17.08 10.87
CA HIS A 234 6.30 17.73 10.47
C HIS A 234 5.24 16.70 10.07
N THR A 235 3.96 17.02 10.30
CA THR A 235 2.81 16.15 9.97
C THR A 235 2.77 15.72 8.51
N HIS A 236 3.32 16.50 7.58
CA HIS A 236 3.39 16.12 6.16
C HIS A 236 4.49 15.09 5.82
N GLN A 237 5.38 14.80 6.77
CA GLN A 237 6.49 13.83 6.62
C GLN A 237 6.07 12.42 7.03
N TYR A 238 4.90 12.23 7.64
CA TYR A 238 4.38 10.91 7.91
C TYR A 238 2.95 10.81 7.41
N ARG A 239 2.66 9.71 6.73
CA ARG A 239 1.36 9.45 6.13
C ARG A 239 0.63 8.38 6.91
N MET A 240 -0.55 8.70 7.43
CA MET A 240 -1.48 7.67 7.88
C MET A 240 -1.85 6.77 6.69
N THR A 241 -1.53 5.48 6.83
CA THR A 241 -1.65 4.48 5.78
C THR A 241 -2.28 3.22 6.35
N ARG A 242 -3.35 2.74 5.70
CA ARG A 242 -3.87 1.40 5.95
C ARG A 242 -2.93 0.37 5.34
N MET A 243 -2.23 -0.37 6.19
CA MET A 243 -1.19 -1.32 5.80
C MET A 243 -1.66 -2.74 6.05
N CYS A 244 -1.46 -3.61 5.06
CA CYS A 244 -1.46 -5.06 5.23
C CYS A 244 0.00 -5.53 5.39
N ILE A 245 0.42 -5.80 6.62
CA ILE A 245 1.73 -6.39 6.91
C ILE A 245 1.65 -7.90 6.73
N GLU A 246 2.24 -8.40 5.65
CA GLU A 246 2.31 -9.81 5.30
C GLU A 246 3.05 -10.61 6.37
N SER A 247 2.42 -11.71 6.81
CA SER A 247 3.04 -12.71 7.66
C SER A 247 3.88 -13.66 6.81
N GLY A 248 5.18 -13.83 7.11
CA GLY A 248 6.03 -14.72 6.33
C GLY A 248 7.51 -14.67 6.69
N ARG A 249 8.38 -15.13 5.77
CA ARG A 249 9.83 -15.01 5.94
C ARG A 249 10.25 -13.55 5.78
N ILE A 250 10.90 -13.02 6.82
CA ILE A 250 11.46 -11.69 6.89
C ILE A 250 12.73 -11.60 6.03
N THR A 251 12.84 -10.54 5.26
CA THR A 251 14.10 -10.16 4.61
C THR A 251 15.04 -9.52 5.62
N ARG A 252 16.27 -10.04 5.75
CA ARG A 252 17.31 -9.41 6.58
C ARG A 252 17.74 -8.10 5.96
N PHE A 253 17.59 -7.00 6.70
CA PHE A 253 18.21 -5.74 6.37
C PHE A 253 19.53 -5.62 7.12
N LYS A 254 20.63 -5.54 6.36
CA LYS A 254 21.91 -5.15 6.94
C LYS A 254 21.92 -3.63 6.99
N SER A 255 21.93 -3.07 8.21
CA SER A 255 22.25 -1.66 8.37
C SER A 255 23.59 -1.38 7.67
N PRO A 256 23.72 -0.31 6.87
CA PRO A 256 25.00 0.05 6.29
C PRO A 256 26.08 0.11 7.38
N ARG A 257 27.25 -0.51 7.16
CA ARG A 257 28.37 -0.45 8.12
C ARG A 257 28.67 1.02 8.42
N GLY A 258 28.55 1.43 9.68
CA GLY A 258 28.82 2.79 10.12
C GLY A 258 27.61 3.73 10.23
N SER A 259 26.38 3.26 9.99
CA SER A 259 25.19 4.06 10.33
C SER A 259 25.05 4.12 11.85
N LYS A 260 25.69 5.11 12.49
CA LYS A 260 25.32 5.53 13.83
C LYS A 260 23.80 5.68 13.86
N GLU A 261 23.22 5.21 14.96
CA GLU A 261 21.81 5.30 15.28
C GLU A 261 21.13 6.51 14.63
N TYR A 262 19.99 6.27 13.97
CA TYR A 262 19.14 7.33 13.43
C TYR A 262 18.61 8.29 14.52
N ASN A 263 18.96 8.06 15.79
CA ASN A 263 18.80 8.97 16.92
C ASN A 263 19.67 10.24 16.80
N ASN A 264 20.85 10.14 16.16
CA ASN A 264 21.86 11.21 16.06
C ASN A 264 22.08 11.75 14.64
N LEU A 265 21.44 11.16 13.64
CA LEU A 265 21.23 11.86 12.38
C LEU A 265 20.17 12.93 12.69
N ALA A 266 20.41 14.19 12.29
CA ALA A 266 19.31 15.11 12.02
C ALA A 266 18.24 14.31 11.25
N PRO A 267 16.92 14.48 11.53
CA PRO A 267 15.86 13.66 10.92
C PRO A 267 16.28 13.44 9.49
N PRO A 268 16.54 12.18 9.04
CA PRO A 268 17.34 11.97 7.85
C PRO A 268 16.77 12.81 6.71
N HIS A 269 17.47 12.95 5.60
CA HIS A 269 16.87 13.48 4.37
C HIS A 269 15.77 12.52 3.86
N ILE A 270 14.79 12.23 4.71
CA ILE A 270 13.65 11.31 4.67
C ILE A 270 12.66 11.87 3.69
N TYR A 271 12.66 13.18 3.45
CA TYR A 271 11.96 13.77 2.33
C TYR A 271 12.83 14.82 1.68
N PRO A 272 12.70 14.99 0.36
CA PRO A 272 13.05 16.25 -0.25
C PRO A 272 12.33 17.37 0.53
N ASP A 273 13.09 18.38 0.98
CA ASP A 273 12.54 19.68 1.36
C ASP A 273 11.46 20.07 0.33
N PRO A 274 10.30 20.66 0.70
CA PRO A 274 9.39 21.26 -0.27
C PRO A 274 10.08 22.14 -1.34
N LYS A 275 11.22 22.75 -1.01
CA LYS A 275 12.11 23.43 -1.98
C LYS A 275 12.95 22.48 -2.81
N MET A 276 13.34 21.33 -2.26
CA MET A 276 14.09 20.30 -2.99
C MET A 276 13.28 19.69 -4.13
N THR A 277 11.93 19.62 -4.07
CA THR A 277 11.13 19.22 -5.25
C THR A 277 11.28 20.17 -6.44
N GLN A 278 11.67 21.43 -6.19
CA GLN A 278 11.99 22.42 -7.23
C GLN A 278 13.45 22.32 -7.71
N SER A 279 14.26 21.48 -7.06
CA SER A 279 15.68 21.27 -7.37
C SER A 279 16.01 19.79 -7.61
N ILE A 280 15.01 18.96 -7.91
CA ILE A 280 15.24 17.54 -8.25
C ILE A 280 16.00 17.50 -9.56
N ASP A 281 17.17 16.88 -9.52
CA ASP A 281 17.89 16.48 -10.72
C ASP A 281 17.28 15.20 -11.28
N TRP A 282 16.39 15.36 -12.26
CA TRP A 282 15.74 14.25 -12.97
C TRP A 282 16.73 13.39 -13.79
N GLY A 283 17.95 13.87 -14.06
CA GLY A 283 19.01 13.07 -14.67
C GLY A 283 19.77 12.17 -13.68
N SER A 284 19.49 12.31 -12.37
CA SER A 284 20.23 11.61 -11.33
C SER A 284 19.91 10.11 -11.29
N PRO A 285 20.88 9.21 -11.04
CA PRO A 285 20.60 7.79 -10.78
C PRO A 285 19.77 7.57 -9.49
N ARG A 286 19.57 8.61 -8.66
CA ARG A 286 18.73 8.57 -7.44
C ARG A 286 17.32 9.08 -7.67
N VAL A 287 16.95 9.47 -8.88
CA VAL A 287 15.63 10.02 -9.20
C VAL A 287 14.47 9.12 -8.79
N GLU A 288 14.59 7.80 -8.91
CA GLU A 288 13.58 6.86 -8.44
C GLU A 288 13.39 6.93 -6.92
N VAL A 289 14.46 7.17 -6.16
CA VAL A 289 14.38 7.41 -4.71
C VAL A 289 13.60 8.68 -4.43
N TYR A 290 13.86 9.76 -5.17
CA TYR A 290 13.13 11.02 -5.00
C TYR A 290 11.65 10.89 -5.35
N LEU A 291 11.35 10.17 -6.43
CA LEU A 291 9.98 9.92 -6.87
C LEU A 291 9.21 9.08 -5.86
N TRP A 292 9.84 8.01 -5.39
CA TRP A 292 9.29 7.16 -4.35
C TRP A 292 9.08 7.93 -3.03
N LEU A 293 10.06 8.75 -2.61
CA LEU A 293 9.92 9.61 -1.43
C LEU A 293 8.80 10.64 -1.58
N LEU A 294 8.69 11.26 -2.75
CA LEU A 294 7.59 12.16 -3.07
C LEU A 294 6.26 11.45 -2.83
N LEU A 295 6.07 10.24 -3.36
CA LEU A 295 4.84 9.45 -3.29
C LEU A 295 4.44 8.98 -1.88
N THR A 296 5.32 9.06 -0.89
CA THR A 296 5.02 8.66 0.50
C THR A 296 4.44 9.79 1.37
N ARG A 297 4.43 11.03 0.87
CA ARG A 297 3.90 12.22 1.57
C ARG A 297 2.36 12.27 1.56
N THR A 298 1.78 13.00 2.52
CA THR A 298 0.34 13.32 2.57
C THR A 298 -0.02 14.52 1.71
N ASN A 299 0.77 15.59 1.76
CA ASN A 299 0.55 16.82 1.00
C ASN A 299 1.32 16.79 -0.33
N LEU A 300 0.74 16.13 -1.33
CA LEU A 300 1.37 15.82 -2.63
C LEU A 300 1.09 16.86 -3.72
N ALA A 301 -0.04 17.56 -3.65
CA ALA A 301 -0.61 18.26 -4.81
C ALA A 301 0.34 19.29 -5.44
N ALA A 302 0.99 20.13 -4.64
CA ALA A 302 1.91 21.15 -5.14
C ALA A 302 3.21 20.56 -5.72
N ALA A 303 3.63 19.39 -5.26
CA ALA A 303 4.91 18.79 -5.62
C ALA A 303 4.81 17.84 -6.83
N LEU A 304 3.64 17.24 -7.08
CA LEU A 304 3.42 16.36 -8.24
C LEU A 304 3.53 17.08 -9.58
N ASN A 305 3.19 18.37 -9.61
CA ASN A 305 3.18 19.20 -10.81
C ASN A 305 4.30 20.25 -10.82
N ALA A 306 5.18 20.21 -9.82
CA ALA A 306 6.32 21.11 -9.76
C ALA A 306 7.28 20.80 -10.91
N VAL A 307 7.68 21.85 -11.63
CA VAL A 307 8.68 21.75 -12.69
C VAL A 307 10.07 21.98 -12.09
N SER A 308 10.98 21.05 -12.35
CA SER A 308 12.41 21.15 -12.02
C SER A 308 13.21 20.67 -13.23
N ASN A 309 14.29 21.35 -13.60
CA ASN A 309 15.12 21.01 -14.77
C ASN A 309 14.33 20.70 -16.06
N GLY A 310 13.22 21.42 -16.28
CA GLY A 310 12.37 21.25 -17.47
C GLY A 310 11.48 20.01 -17.46
N GLN A 311 11.27 19.37 -16.30
CA GLN A 311 10.43 18.18 -16.18
C GLN A 311 9.59 18.20 -14.90
N THR A 312 8.41 17.57 -14.99
CA THR A 312 7.62 17.15 -13.84
C THR A 312 7.94 15.68 -13.50
N PRO A 313 7.59 15.21 -12.29
CA PRO A 313 7.61 13.79 -11.96
C PRO A 313 6.94 12.91 -13.04
N LEU A 314 5.78 13.34 -13.55
CA LEU A 314 5.02 12.60 -14.55
C LEU A 314 5.71 12.59 -15.92
N SER A 315 6.23 13.74 -16.37
CA SER A 315 6.90 13.83 -17.67
C SER A 315 8.20 13.02 -17.69
N TRP A 316 8.96 13.03 -16.59
CA TRP A 316 10.17 12.23 -16.46
C TRP A 316 9.86 10.72 -16.46
N ALA A 317 8.87 10.27 -15.69
CA ALA A 317 8.45 8.87 -15.67
C ALA A 317 7.94 8.40 -17.04
N ALA A 318 7.21 9.27 -17.75
CA ALA A 318 6.72 9.00 -19.09
C ALA A 318 7.85 8.91 -20.14
N GLU A 319 8.85 9.79 -20.07
CA GLU A 319 10.02 9.75 -20.94
C GLU A 319 10.84 8.45 -20.78
N ASN A 320 10.96 7.95 -19.54
CA ASN A 320 11.80 6.81 -19.21
C ASN A 320 11.07 5.45 -19.25
N GLY A 321 9.82 5.40 -19.70
CA GLY A 321 9.10 4.12 -19.84
C GLY A 321 8.64 3.52 -18.52
N LEU A 322 8.53 4.32 -17.46
CA LEU A 322 8.24 3.86 -16.11
C LEU A 322 6.73 3.79 -15.85
N GLU A 323 6.06 2.85 -16.51
CA GLU A 323 4.58 2.72 -16.51
C GLU A 323 3.96 2.68 -15.11
N ASN A 324 4.57 1.93 -14.18
CA ASN A 324 4.10 1.84 -12.79
C ASN A 324 4.08 3.20 -12.09
N TYR A 325 5.10 4.02 -12.32
CA TYR A 325 5.19 5.35 -11.74
C TYR A 325 4.22 6.32 -12.42
N VAL A 326 4.07 6.25 -13.75
CA VAL A 326 3.06 7.05 -14.48
C VAL A 326 1.67 6.78 -13.94
N ASN A 327 1.27 5.51 -13.83
CA ASN A 327 -0.07 5.16 -13.32
C ASN A 327 -0.27 5.68 -11.90
N LEU A 328 0.70 5.47 -11.01
CA LEU A 328 0.59 5.93 -9.64
C LEU A 328 0.54 7.45 -9.53
N LEU A 329 1.36 8.18 -10.28
CA LEU A 329 1.37 9.65 -10.26
C LEU A 329 0.01 10.21 -10.70
N LEU A 330 -0.60 9.63 -11.74
CA LEU A 330 -1.95 9.99 -12.19
C LEU A 330 -3.02 9.65 -11.14
N GLU A 331 -2.94 8.47 -10.51
CA GLU A 331 -3.82 8.10 -9.38
C GLU A 331 -3.70 9.09 -8.20
N ARG A 332 -2.54 9.72 -8.02
CA ARG A 332 -2.28 10.72 -6.98
C ARG A 332 -2.57 12.16 -7.40
N GLY A 333 -3.07 12.38 -8.62
CA GLY A 333 -3.51 13.69 -9.08
C GLY A 333 -2.45 14.53 -9.79
N ALA A 334 -1.37 13.92 -10.29
CA ALA A 334 -0.49 14.60 -11.24
C ALA A 334 -1.28 14.99 -12.49
N THR A 335 -1.12 16.23 -12.96
CA THR A 335 -1.80 16.70 -14.17
C THR A 335 -1.04 16.23 -15.40
N THR A 336 -1.78 15.80 -16.42
CA THR A 336 -1.21 15.36 -17.69
C THR A 336 -0.57 16.51 -18.45
N GLU A 337 -1.02 17.73 -18.19
CA GLU A 337 -0.48 18.97 -18.74
C GLU A 337 -0.26 19.96 -17.58
N VAL A 338 0.76 20.79 -17.69
CA VAL A 338 0.94 21.96 -16.81
C VAL A 338 0.80 23.22 -17.66
N ASP A 339 0.25 24.30 -17.10
CA ASP A 339 0.06 25.58 -17.82
C ASP A 339 1.38 26.31 -18.16
N ASP A 340 2.51 25.63 -17.99
CA ASP A 340 3.84 26.13 -18.21
C ASP A 340 4.39 25.63 -19.56
N LYS A 341 4.50 26.53 -20.54
CA LYS A 341 5.04 26.25 -21.89
C LYS A 341 6.56 25.95 -21.90
N VAL A 342 7.17 25.76 -20.74
CA VAL A 342 8.61 25.53 -20.56
C VAL A 342 8.98 24.04 -20.59
N ILE A 343 8.01 23.11 -20.52
CA ILE A 343 8.27 21.66 -20.59
C ILE A 343 7.55 20.96 -21.75
N ASP A 344 8.12 19.85 -22.22
CA ASP A 344 7.40 18.94 -23.11
C ASP A 344 6.38 18.10 -22.32
N THR A 345 5.23 17.82 -22.95
CA THR A 345 4.14 17.09 -22.30
C THR A 345 4.57 15.64 -22.04
N PRO A 346 4.11 15.00 -20.95
CA PRO A 346 4.34 13.57 -20.71
C PRO A 346 3.94 12.71 -21.91
N LEU A 347 2.85 13.06 -22.59
CA LEU A 347 2.38 12.35 -23.79
C LEU A 347 3.35 12.53 -24.96
N ALA A 348 3.89 13.73 -25.17
CA ALA A 348 4.88 13.99 -26.22
C ALA A 348 6.19 13.21 -25.97
N LEU A 349 6.70 13.19 -24.74
CA LEU A 349 7.91 12.46 -24.38
C LEU A 349 7.74 10.93 -24.52
N ALA A 350 6.62 10.39 -24.02
CA ALA A 350 6.30 8.97 -24.21
C ALA A 350 6.16 8.60 -25.70
N SER A 351 5.55 9.49 -26.50
CA SER A 351 5.39 9.29 -27.94
C SER A 351 6.72 9.31 -28.68
N LYS A 352 7.64 10.22 -28.30
CA LYS A 352 9.00 10.30 -28.86
C LYS A 352 9.79 9.01 -28.61
N ASN A 353 9.69 8.46 -27.40
CA ASN A 353 10.52 7.33 -26.97
C ASN A 353 9.86 5.96 -27.20
N GLY A 354 8.66 5.89 -27.77
CA GLY A 354 8.03 4.63 -28.18
C GLY A 354 7.31 3.89 -27.05
N HIS A 355 6.94 4.57 -25.97
CA HIS A 355 6.31 3.93 -24.80
C HIS A 355 4.80 3.76 -25.00
N THR A 356 4.40 2.84 -25.87
CA THR A 356 3.00 2.66 -26.32
C THR A 356 2.00 2.46 -25.17
N ALA A 357 2.36 1.69 -24.14
CA ALA A 357 1.48 1.48 -22.98
C ALA A 357 1.23 2.77 -22.18
N ILE A 358 2.27 3.60 -22.03
CA ILE A 358 2.20 4.91 -21.36
C ILE A 358 1.39 5.90 -22.19
N VAL A 359 1.58 5.93 -23.51
CA VAL A 359 0.78 6.77 -24.43
C VAL A 359 -0.70 6.45 -24.28
N LYS A 360 -1.06 5.15 -24.31
CA LYS A 360 -2.43 4.70 -24.12
C LYS A 360 -2.99 5.15 -22.77
N LEU A 361 -2.24 4.90 -21.70
CA LEU A 361 -2.63 5.28 -20.34
C LEU A 361 -2.87 6.79 -20.19
N LEU A 362 -1.98 7.63 -20.72
CA LEU A 362 -2.10 9.09 -20.66
C LEU A 362 -3.33 9.58 -21.44
N LEU A 363 -3.57 9.06 -22.65
CA LEU A 363 -4.74 9.40 -23.46
C LEU A 363 -6.06 8.97 -22.78
N ASP A 364 -6.09 7.78 -22.18
CA ASP A 364 -7.26 7.28 -21.45
C ASP A 364 -7.51 8.07 -20.15
N LYS A 365 -6.47 8.72 -19.61
CA LYS A 365 -6.57 9.66 -18.47
C LYS A 365 -6.78 11.12 -18.90
N GLY A 366 -7.05 11.37 -20.18
CA GLY A 366 -7.44 12.69 -20.69
C GLY A 366 -6.29 13.62 -21.07
N ALA A 367 -5.07 13.11 -21.27
CA ALA A 367 -4.00 13.88 -21.88
C ALA A 367 -4.42 14.34 -23.29
N SER A 368 -4.06 15.57 -23.65
CA SER A 368 -4.47 16.14 -24.94
C SER A 368 -3.53 15.68 -26.05
N ALA A 369 -4.08 14.98 -27.05
CA ALA A 369 -3.32 14.59 -28.24
C ALA A 369 -2.85 15.79 -29.09
N ARG A 370 -3.34 17.00 -28.79
CA ARG A 370 -3.01 18.26 -29.48
C ARG A 370 -2.07 19.16 -28.68
N ALA A 371 -1.88 18.92 -27.38
CA ALA A 371 -1.08 19.79 -26.53
C ALA A 371 0.39 19.73 -26.95
N ALA A 372 0.94 20.88 -27.32
CA ALA A 372 2.35 21.03 -27.64
C ALA A 372 3.08 21.66 -26.44
N GLY A 373 4.18 21.04 -26.03
CA GLY A 373 5.01 21.56 -24.95
C GLY A 373 6.06 22.59 -25.42
N SER A 374 7.19 22.64 -24.74
CA SER A 374 8.24 23.65 -24.98
C SER A 374 8.98 23.50 -26.30
N SER A 375 9.00 22.31 -26.90
CA SER A 375 9.45 22.13 -28.28
C SER A 375 8.50 22.76 -29.29
N GLY A 376 7.27 23.08 -28.88
CA GLY A 376 6.19 23.51 -29.77
C GLY A 376 5.71 22.40 -30.73
N LYS A 377 6.11 21.15 -30.48
CA LYS A 377 5.71 19.99 -31.27
C LYS A 377 4.64 19.20 -30.52
N ALA A 378 3.56 18.85 -31.21
CA ALA A 378 2.53 17.96 -30.69
C ALA A 378 3.07 16.51 -30.58
N PRO A 379 2.45 15.65 -29.75
CA PRO A 379 2.85 14.24 -29.61
C PRO A 379 2.91 13.49 -30.94
N LEU A 380 1.98 13.81 -31.87
CA LEU A 380 1.94 13.22 -33.21
C LEU A 380 3.22 13.50 -34.00
N VAL A 381 3.76 14.71 -33.89
CA VAL A 381 5.00 15.09 -34.56
C VAL A 381 6.18 14.27 -34.04
N HIS A 382 6.27 14.08 -32.72
CA HIS A 382 7.33 13.28 -32.10
C HIS A 382 7.24 11.80 -32.48
N GLY A 383 6.04 11.20 -32.42
CA GLY A 383 5.81 9.82 -32.84
C GLY A 383 6.14 9.59 -34.33
N SER A 384 5.78 10.54 -35.19
CA SER A 384 6.07 10.48 -36.62
C SER A 384 7.55 10.59 -36.95
N TYR A 385 8.29 11.47 -36.27
CA TYR A 385 9.74 11.56 -36.43
C TYR A 385 10.45 10.28 -35.94
N ALA A 386 10.01 9.74 -34.81
CA ALA A 386 10.66 8.60 -34.16
C ALA A 386 10.29 7.23 -34.75
N GLY A 387 9.26 7.16 -35.60
CA GLY A 387 8.91 5.92 -36.33
C GLY A 387 7.91 5.01 -35.61
N HIS A 388 7.21 5.51 -34.59
CA HIS A 388 6.32 4.69 -33.78
C HIS A 388 4.91 4.62 -34.37
N GLU A 389 4.70 3.72 -35.32
CA GLU A 389 3.47 3.58 -36.10
C GLU A 389 2.21 3.40 -35.23
N ASP A 390 2.24 2.51 -34.23
CA ASP A 390 1.11 2.23 -33.35
C ASP A 390 0.71 3.46 -32.52
N ILE A 391 1.70 4.24 -32.07
CA ILE A 391 1.49 5.49 -31.33
C ILE A 391 0.87 6.53 -32.26
N VAL A 392 1.36 6.66 -33.49
CA VAL A 392 0.79 7.60 -34.48
C VAL A 392 -0.68 7.29 -34.75
N ARG A 393 -1.03 6.01 -35.01
CA ARG A 393 -2.43 5.61 -35.21
C ARG A 393 -3.28 5.97 -33.99
N MET A 394 -2.80 5.63 -32.79
CA MET A 394 -3.52 5.90 -31.54
C MET A 394 -3.75 7.40 -31.31
N LEU A 395 -2.76 8.25 -31.61
CA LEU A 395 -2.88 9.70 -31.48
C LEU A 395 -3.90 10.27 -32.47
N ILE A 396 -3.89 9.82 -33.72
CA ILE A 396 -4.86 10.24 -34.75
C ILE A 396 -6.28 9.82 -34.33
N ASP A 397 -6.46 8.58 -33.88
CA ASP A 397 -7.75 8.07 -33.43
C ASP A 397 -8.29 8.82 -32.20
N LYS A 398 -7.41 9.38 -31.36
CA LYS A 398 -7.75 10.25 -30.23
C LYS A 398 -7.80 11.75 -30.59
N GLY A 399 -7.87 12.08 -31.88
CA GLY A 399 -8.14 13.44 -32.36
C GLY A 399 -6.91 14.36 -32.45
N ALA A 400 -5.70 13.79 -32.56
CA ALA A 400 -4.52 14.58 -32.92
C ALA A 400 -4.73 15.30 -34.25
N ASP A 401 -4.25 16.54 -34.32
CA ASP A 401 -4.33 17.32 -35.55
C ASP A 401 -3.22 16.90 -36.52
N VAL A 402 -3.58 16.17 -37.57
CA VAL A 402 -2.64 15.74 -38.62
C VAL A 402 -1.99 16.93 -39.33
N ASN A 403 -2.64 18.09 -39.35
CA ASN A 403 -2.12 19.32 -39.95
C ASN A 403 -1.45 20.25 -38.92
N ALA A 404 -1.20 19.79 -37.69
CA ALA A 404 -0.51 20.58 -36.68
C ALA A 404 0.84 21.09 -37.20
N LYS A 405 1.03 22.40 -37.13
CA LYS A 405 2.30 23.04 -37.49
C LYS A 405 3.11 23.30 -36.23
N GLY A 406 4.36 22.86 -36.23
CA GLY A 406 5.35 23.25 -35.22
C GLY A 406 5.75 24.72 -35.37
N ARG A 407 6.64 25.19 -34.51
CA ARG A 407 7.12 26.59 -34.48
C ARG A 407 7.78 27.04 -35.79
N HIS A 408 8.25 26.10 -36.60
CA HIS A 408 8.89 26.40 -37.88
C HIS A 408 7.99 26.05 -39.08
N GLY A 409 6.69 25.84 -38.87
CA GLY A 409 5.77 25.44 -39.96
C GLY A 409 5.90 23.96 -40.35
N ASP A 410 6.70 23.21 -39.61
CA ASP A 410 6.97 21.78 -39.80
C ASP A 410 5.75 20.93 -39.43
N THR A 411 5.35 20.03 -40.33
CA THR A 411 4.19 19.13 -40.17
C THR A 411 4.61 17.72 -39.77
N PRO A 412 3.68 16.88 -39.23
CA PRO A 412 3.95 15.47 -39.01
C PRO A 412 4.50 14.74 -40.24
N LEU A 413 4.07 15.10 -41.46
CA LEU A 413 4.56 14.51 -42.71
C LEU A 413 6.04 14.84 -42.95
N ILE A 414 6.43 16.11 -42.79
CA ILE A 414 7.82 16.55 -42.93
C ILE A 414 8.71 15.78 -41.94
N HIS A 415 8.23 15.56 -40.71
CA HIS A 415 8.95 14.80 -39.70
C HIS A 415 9.02 13.30 -40.00
N ALA A 416 7.95 12.70 -40.51
CA ALA A 416 7.96 11.31 -40.96
C ALA A 416 8.98 11.11 -42.09
N ALA A 417 9.02 12.03 -43.07
CA ALA A 417 10.00 12.00 -44.16
C ALA A 417 11.43 12.18 -43.65
N ARG A 418 11.68 13.15 -42.75
CA ARG A 418 13.00 13.34 -42.10
C ARG A 418 13.45 12.10 -41.31
N GLY A 419 12.53 11.40 -40.68
CA GLY A 419 12.77 10.13 -39.98
C GLY A 419 12.86 8.91 -40.90
N SER A 420 12.67 9.07 -42.22
CA SER A 420 12.55 7.96 -43.19
C SER A 420 11.43 6.94 -42.87
N ASN A 421 10.36 7.39 -42.23
CA ASN A 421 9.26 6.55 -41.75
C ASN A 421 8.12 6.50 -42.78
N TRP A 422 8.34 5.79 -43.89
CA TRP A 422 7.42 5.73 -45.03
C TRP A 422 6.02 5.20 -44.68
N SER A 423 5.93 4.19 -43.81
CA SER A 423 4.63 3.67 -43.35
C SER A 423 3.80 4.74 -42.66
N ILE A 424 4.45 5.60 -41.86
CA ILE A 424 3.79 6.71 -41.17
C ILE A 424 3.39 7.80 -42.16
N ALA A 425 4.25 8.12 -43.14
CA ALA A 425 3.90 9.06 -44.20
C ALA A 425 2.63 8.63 -44.94
N ASN A 426 2.51 7.33 -45.27
CA ASN A 426 1.30 6.78 -45.87
C ASN A 426 0.06 6.93 -44.97
N ILE A 427 0.17 6.61 -43.68
CA ILE A 427 -0.93 6.80 -42.71
C ILE A 427 -1.38 8.25 -42.66
N LEU A 428 -0.43 9.21 -42.66
CA LEU A 428 -0.77 10.63 -42.62
C LEU A 428 -1.45 11.11 -43.92
N ILE A 429 -1.01 10.61 -45.08
CA ILE A 429 -1.64 10.89 -46.38
C ILE A 429 -3.07 10.33 -46.43
N GLU A 430 -3.27 9.08 -45.99
CA GLU A 430 -4.59 8.47 -45.90
C GLU A 430 -5.54 9.24 -44.98
N LYS A 431 -5.01 9.90 -43.96
CA LYS A 431 -5.77 10.70 -42.99
C LYS A 431 -5.94 12.17 -43.41
N GLY A 432 -5.56 12.54 -44.63
CA GLY A 432 -5.88 13.84 -45.24
C GLY A 432 -4.94 14.97 -44.84
N ILE A 433 -3.66 14.69 -44.60
CA ILE A 433 -2.65 15.73 -44.39
C ILE A 433 -2.45 16.58 -45.65
N ASP A 434 -2.26 17.89 -45.48
CA ASP A 434 -1.91 18.78 -46.60
C ASP A 434 -0.45 18.58 -47.02
N ILE A 435 -0.25 17.82 -48.09
CA ILE A 435 1.05 17.49 -48.67
C ILE A 435 1.81 18.71 -49.22
N ASN A 436 1.12 19.82 -49.50
CA ASN A 436 1.74 21.03 -50.06
C ASN A 436 2.23 21.99 -48.98
N THR A 437 2.14 21.61 -47.70
CA THR A 437 2.58 22.46 -46.60
C THR A 437 4.09 22.67 -46.63
N LYS A 438 4.52 23.94 -46.69
CA LYS A 438 5.92 24.34 -46.62
C LYS A 438 6.29 24.75 -45.19
N ASP A 439 7.47 24.32 -44.73
CA ASP A 439 8.05 24.86 -43.50
C ASP A 439 8.80 26.19 -43.78
N HIS A 440 9.10 26.93 -42.71
CA HIS A 440 9.76 28.24 -42.75
C HIS A 440 11.29 28.12 -42.78
N GLY A 441 11.85 26.91 -42.86
CA GLY A 441 13.28 26.64 -42.70
C GLY A 441 13.78 25.57 -43.66
N TYR A 442 14.47 26.04 -44.70
CA TYR A 442 15.05 25.30 -45.85
C TYR A 442 14.04 24.95 -46.94
N GLY A 443 14.03 25.78 -47.99
CA GLY A 443 13.47 25.44 -49.29
C GLY A 443 14.24 24.29 -49.94
N LYS A 444 13.92 23.07 -49.55
CA LYS A 444 14.01 21.91 -50.44
C LYS A 444 12.62 21.33 -50.55
N GLU A 445 12.13 21.31 -51.78
CA GLU A 445 10.94 20.59 -52.18
C GLU A 445 11.06 19.14 -51.69
N ILE A 446 9.98 18.65 -51.08
CA ILE A 446 9.81 17.23 -50.82
C ILE A 446 9.29 16.69 -52.16
N ASP A 447 10.22 16.23 -53.00
CA ASP A 447 9.91 15.46 -54.20
C ASP A 447 9.53 14.02 -53.85
#